data_AF-A0A6N7GUZ8-F1
#
_entry.id   AF-A0A6N7GUZ8-F1
#
_cell.length_a   1.000
_cell.length_b   1.000
_cell.length_c   1.000
_cell.angle_alpha   90.00
_cell.angle_beta   90.00
_cell.angle_gamma   90.00
#
_symmetry.space_group_name_H-M   'P 1'
#
loop_
_entity.id
_entity.type
_entity.pdbx_description
1 polymer ?
#
loop_
_entity_poly.entity_id
_entity_poly.type
_entity_poly.pdbx_seq_one_letter_code
_entity_poly.pdbx_strand_id
1 'polypeptide(L)'
;MRGLSAAAAVVAAFAAPCGALAAQPQSRPQLVTNEAAIVEAMRPAAFDIKDPMAVLAYVLESLPPRVTVYPTENYYYFKFVHSGVPIAGNLRLDPRDRDKGKVYFGYYEDNADWKREGLEQGLELDGSHSVLVERVDNLLYRISYRGTSVLFALNDVSQVKPPAGAVGPDERLIGPVFDESAVRFFLVYNAKAKVFHYILDEAADVPDGLEPSRRADGLLIGKRTGFAYYRDARLDRKILIGVFEQNVRLNNYFDGPFDQLPDNFLEGETLRQAIVDSDPEVKGKIDRLGYFHDGESRYAISPYMQYRSENDLLQVHRCATDRRVPAAAYYRCFVMDEAGPRTVGRPLALRGLRGKSR
;
A
#
# COMPACT_ATOMS: atom_id res chain seq x y z
N MET A 1 -31.83 -37.99 -64.64
CA MET A 1 -32.63 -37.89 -63.40
C MET A 1 -31.70 -37.50 -62.27
N ARG A 2 -32.05 -36.40 -61.57
CA ARG A 2 -31.75 -36.03 -60.16
C ARG A 2 -30.74 -36.96 -59.45
N GLY A 3 -29.60 -36.54 -58.93
CA GLY A 3 -29.27 -35.29 -58.23
C GLY A 3 -28.69 -35.68 -56.86
N LEU A 4 -27.58 -35.05 -56.45
CA LEU A 4 -27.30 -34.53 -55.10
C LEU A 4 -25.79 -34.27 -54.98
N SER A 5 -25.44 -32.99 -54.94
CA SER A 5 -24.13 -32.49 -54.53
C SER A 5 -24.00 -32.63 -53.01
N ALA A 6 -22.90 -33.22 -52.54
CA ALA A 6 -22.48 -33.14 -51.15
C ALA A 6 -21.24 -32.24 -51.08
N ALA A 7 -21.43 -31.01 -50.61
CA ALA A 7 -20.34 -30.10 -50.27
C ALA A 7 -19.76 -30.52 -48.92
N ALA A 8 -18.49 -30.94 -48.90
CA ALA A 8 -17.74 -31.16 -47.68
C ALA A 8 -17.26 -29.82 -47.13
N ALA A 9 -17.84 -29.39 -46.00
CA ALA A 9 -17.34 -28.26 -45.24
C ALA A 9 -16.11 -28.69 -44.43
N VAL A 10 -14.94 -28.15 -44.78
CA VAL A 10 -13.72 -28.26 -43.98
C VAL A 10 -13.83 -27.24 -42.84
N VAL A 11 -14.10 -27.72 -41.63
CA VAL A 11 -13.98 -26.92 -40.40
C VAL A 11 -12.49 -26.84 -40.05
N ALA A 12 -11.86 -25.71 -40.37
CA ALA A 12 -10.52 -25.40 -39.88
C ALA A 12 -10.61 -25.02 -38.40
N ALA A 13 -10.24 -25.95 -37.51
CA ALA A 13 -10.06 -25.66 -36.10
C ALA A 13 -8.82 -24.77 -35.90
N PHE A 14 -9.04 -23.48 -35.66
CA PHE A 14 -8.01 -22.58 -35.15
C PHE A 14 -7.67 -22.99 -33.72
N ALA A 15 -6.62 -23.79 -33.56
CA ALA A 15 -5.96 -23.98 -32.27
C ALA A 15 -5.24 -22.67 -31.93
N ALA A 16 -5.87 -21.83 -31.09
CA ALA A 16 -5.19 -20.71 -30.47
C ALA A 16 -4.06 -21.26 -29.58
N PRO A 17 -2.80 -20.82 -29.74
CA PRO A 17 -1.76 -21.20 -28.81
C PRO A 17 -2.07 -20.57 -27.47
N CYS A 18 -2.41 -21.39 -26.48
CA CYS A 18 -2.36 -21.01 -25.07
C CYS A 18 -0.98 -20.41 -24.82
N GLY A 19 -0.93 -19.09 -24.58
CA GLY A 19 0.26 -18.41 -24.11
C GLY A 19 0.65 -18.99 -22.77
N ALA A 20 1.59 -19.93 -22.78
CA ALA A 20 2.30 -20.32 -21.58
C ALA A 20 3.05 -19.08 -21.09
N LEU A 21 2.60 -18.51 -19.98
CA LEU A 21 3.40 -17.60 -19.18
C LEU A 21 4.72 -18.31 -18.88
N ALA A 22 5.79 -17.91 -19.57
CA ALA A 22 7.12 -18.39 -19.28
C ALA A 22 7.41 -18.03 -17.82
N ALA A 23 7.50 -19.05 -16.96
CA ALA A 23 7.91 -18.89 -15.59
C ALA A 23 9.30 -18.21 -15.61
N GLN A 24 9.40 -17.02 -15.02
CA GLN A 24 10.71 -16.38 -14.87
C GLN A 24 11.60 -17.34 -14.06
N PRO A 25 12.81 -17.67 -14.53
CA PRO A 25 13.72 -18.51 -13.76
C PRO A 25 13.92 -17.86 -12.39
N GLN A 26 13.80 -18.65 -11.31
CA GLN A 26 14.10 -18.19 -9.96
C GLN A 26 15.51 -17.62 -9.94
N SER A 27 15.61 -16.30 -10.03
CA SER A 27 16.88 -15.58 -9.97
C SER A 27 17.41 -15.74 -8.56
N ARG A 28 18.69 -16.07 -8.44
CA ARG A 28 19.40 -16.03 -7.15
C ARG A 28 19.16 -14.67 -6.48
N PRO A 29 19.12 -14.58 -5.14
CA PRO A 29 19.06 -13.30 -4.46
C PRO A 29 20.12 -12.34 -5.00
N GLN A 30 19.72 -11.09 -5.24
CA GLN A 30 20.65 -10.07 -5.74
C GLN A 30 21.66 -9.72 -4.64
N LEU A 31 22.95 -9.88 -4.93
CA LEU A 31 24.01 -9.39 -4.07
C LEU A 31 24.09 -7.87 -4.19
N VAL A 32 23.88 -7.15 -3.10
CA VAL A 32 24.10 -5.71 -3.00
C VAL A 32 25.39 -5.46 -2.23
N THR A 33 26.33 -4.75 -2.85
CA THR A 33 27.66 -4.49 -2.29
C THR A 33 27.82 -3.03 -1.89
N ASN A 34 28.62 -2.77 -0.84
CA ASN A 34 29.04 -1.40 -0.51
C ASN A 34 29.83 -0.74 -1.66
N GLU A 35 30.63 -1.50 -2.41
CA GLU A 35 31.35 -0.98 -3.59
C GLU A 35 30.42 -0.29 -4.58
N ALA A 36 29.32 -0.95 -4.98
CA ALA A 36 28.32 -0.37 -5.87
C ALA A 36 27.70 0.92 -5.29
N ALA A 37 27.45 0.98 -3.98
CA ALA A 37 26.92 2.19 -3.34
C ALA A 37 27.92 3.35 -3.37
N ILE A 38 29.21 3.08 -3.11
CA ILE A 38 30.28 4.09 -3.17
C ILE A 38 30.45 4.61 -4.60
N VAL A 39 30.49 3.70 -5.58
CA VAL A 39 30.61 4.07 -7.01
C VAL A 39 29.46 4.99 -7.42
N GLU A 40 28.24 4.69 -7.00
CA GLU A 40 27.08 5.52 -7.33
C GLU A 40 27.11 6.87 -6.60
N ALA A 41 27.53 6.90 -5.33
CA ALA A 41 27.68 8.15 -4.58
C ALA A 41 28.76 9.09 -5.16
N MET A 42 29.78 8.54 -5.83
CA MET A 42 30.85 9.29 -6.49
C MET A 42 30.50 9.74 -7.92
N ARG A 43 29.32 9.35 -8.45
CA ARG A 43 28.91 9.72 -9.80
C ARG A 43 28.64 11.24 -9.88
N PRO A 44 29.18 11.95 -10.88
CA PRO A 44 28.87 13.37 -11.08
C PRO A 44 27.40 13.56 -11.50
N ALA A 45 26.84 14.74 -11.22
CA ALA A 45 25.54 15.14 -11.76
C ALA A 45 25.49 14.99 -13.29
N ALA A 46 24.44 14.35 -13.79
CA ALA A 46 24.18 14.22 -15.23
C ALA A 46 23.15 15.24 -15.75
N PHE A 47 22.38 15.88 -14.86
CA PHE A 47 21.30 16.82 -15.18
C PHE A 47 21.06 17.81 -14.04
N ASP A 48 20.30 18.89 -14.29
CA ASP A 48 19.88 19.81 -13.24
C ASP A 48 18.72 19.21 -12.43
N ILE A 49 18.97 18.96 -11.14
CA ILE A 49 17.97 18.40 -10.23
C ILE A 49 16.79 19.37 -9.97
N LYS A 50 16.94 20.66 -10.29
CA LYS A 50 15.88 21.67 -10.16
C LYS A 50 14.97 21.77 -11.39
N ASP A 51 15.24 21.03 -12.45
CA ASP A 51 14.37 20.92 -13.62
C ASP A 51 13.57 19.59 -13.54
N PRO A 52 12.28 19.63 -13.13
CA PRO A 52 11.46 18.41 -13.01
C PRO A 52 11.36 17.63 -14.32
N MET A 53 11.43 18.31 -15.46
CA MET A 53 11.34 17.64 -16.76
C MET A 53 12.63 16.92 -17.13
N ALA A 54 13.79 17.42 -16.70
CA ALA A 54 15.06 16.71 -16.81
C ALA A 54 15.09 15.46 -15.92
N VAL A 55 14.55 15.56 -14.68
CA VAL A 55 14.44 14.40 -13.78
C VAL A 55 13.47 13.36 -14.33
N LEU A 56 12.31 13.78 -14.86
CA LEU A 56 11.37 12.88 -15.52
C LEU A 56 12.01 12.11 -16.68
N ALA A 57 12.76 12.81 -17.55
CA ALA A 57 13.48 12.18 -18.66
C ALA A 57 14.44 11.11 -18.14
N TYR A 58 15.28 11.46 -17.16
CA TYR A 58 16.22 10.53 -16.55
C TYR A 58 15.53 9.29 -15.96
N VAL A 59 14.43 9.48 -15.22
CA VAL A 59 13.66 8.37 -14.63
C VAL A 59 13.14 7.47 -15.76
N LEU A 60 12.42 7.99 -16.74
CA LEU A 60 11.83 7.18 -17.81
C LEU A 60 12.89 6.46 -18.66
N GLU A 61 14.02 7.12 -18.96
CA GLU A 61 15.14 6.53 -19.71
C GLU A 61 15.87 5.43 -18.93
N SER A 62 15.82 5.48 -17.60
CA SER A 62 16.43 4.48 -16.72
C SER A 62 15.55 3.26 -16.48
N LEU A 63 14.25 3.33 -16.80
CA LEU A 63 13.32 2.24 -16.61
C LEU A 63 13.36 1.25 -17.78
N PRO A 64 13.07 -0.05 -17.53
CA PRO A 64 12.75 -0.97 -18.60
C PRO A 64 11.48 -0.50 -19.35
N PRO A 65 11.24 -0.97 -20.59
CA PRO A 65 10.06 -0.57 -21.37
C PRO A 65 8.70 -0.88 -20.71
N ARG A 66 8.69 -1.75 -19.69
CA ARG A 66 7.52 -2.10 -18.89
C ARG A 66 7.92 -2.27 -17.43
N VAL A 67 7.17 -1.66 -16.53
CA VAL A 67 7.29 -1.77 -15.07
C VAL A 67 5.96 -2.18 -14.45
N THR A 68 6.03 -2.71 -13.22
CA THR A 68 4.88 -3.01 -12.37
C THR A 68 4.79 -1.96 -11.28
N VAL A 69 3.60 -1.39 -11.09
CA VAL A 69 3.26 -0.51 -9.98
C VAL A 69 2.59 -1.35 -8.90
N TYR A 70 3.36 -1.72 -7.87
CA TYR A 70 2.93 -2.68 -6.85
C TYR A 70 1.89 -2.13 -5.86
N PRO A 71 2.03 -0.91 -5.31
CA PRO A 71 1.08 -0.40 -4.33
C PRO A 71 -0.31 -0.21 -4.92
N THR A 72 -1.35 -0.57 -4.17
CA THR A 72 -2.74 -0.46 -4.63
C THR A 72 -3.23 0.99 -4.80
N GLU A 73 -2.51 1.95 -4.23
CA GLU A 73 -2.72 3.40 -4.47
C GLU A 73 -2.24 3.88 -5.85
N ASN A 74 -1.56 3.03 -6.63
CA ASN A 74 -1.07 3.30 -7.99
C ASN A 74 0.14 4.23 -8.08
N TYR A 75 1.01 4.23 -7.08
CA TYR A 75 2.22 5.04 -7.07
C TYR A 75 3.43 4.19 -7.44
N TYR A 76 4.14 4.60 -8.50
CA TYR A 76 5.42 4.01 -8.87
C TYR A 76 6.54 4.74 -8.15
N TYR A 77 7.03 4.18 -7.06
CA TYR A 77 8.13 4.73 -6.29
C TYR A 77 9.49 4.45 -6.94
N PHE A 78 10.39 5.41 -6.86
CA PHE A 78 11.77 5.26 -7.32
C PHE A 78 12.76 5.94 -6.37
N LYS A 79 14.02 5.50 -6.42
CA LYS A 79 15.15 6.15 -5.76
C LYS A 79 16.37 6.18 -6.69
N PHE A 80 17.18 7.22 -6.57
CA PHE A 80 18.48 7.33 -7.22
C PHE A 80 19.40 8.24 -6.40
N VAL A 81 20.68 8.35 -6.78
CA VAL A 81 21.62 9.26 -6.16
C VAL A 81 22.01 10.33 -7.16
N HIS A 82 21.99 11.60 -6.73
CA HIS A 82 22.43 12.72 -7.53
C HIS A 82 23.53 13.47 -6.80
N SER A 83 24.76 13.43 -7.32
CA SER A 83 25.93 14.10 -6.71
C SER A 83 26.13 13.75 -5.24
N GLY A 84 25.96 12.46 -4.88
CA GLY A 84 26.05 11.98 -3.50
C GLY A 84 24.82 12.23 -2.63
N VAL A 85 23.77 12.87 -3.15
CA VAL A 85 22.50 13.11 -2.45
C VAL A 85 21.48 12.04 -2.84
N PRO A 86 20.95 11.24 -1.89
CA PRO A 86 19.86 10.32 -2.18
C PRO A 86 18.57 11.08 -2.49
N ILE A 87 17.93 10.72 -3.61
CA ILE A 87 16.66 11.26 -4.07
C ILE A 87 15.63 10.13 -4.06
N ALA A 88 14.44 10.42 -3.54
CA ALA A 88 13.27 9.58 -3.63
C ALA A 88 12.17 10.28 -4.43
N GLY A 89 11.23 9.53 -4.98
CA GLY A 89 10.11 10.12 -5.69
C GLY A 89 9.08 9.10 -6.13
N ASN A 90 8.05 9.58 -6.81
CA ASN A 90 7.00 8.74 -7.36
C ASN A 90 6.34 9.34 -8.61
N LEU A 91 5.80 8.44 -9.43
CA LEU A 91 4.80 8.74 -10.45
C LEU A 91 3.44 8.22 -9.96
N ARG A 92 2.42 9.08 -9.86
CA ARG A 92 1.10 8.72 -9.33
C ARG A 92 0.08 8.64 -10.46
N LEU A 93 -0.41 7.43 -10.72
CA LEU A 93 -1.52 7.17 -11.66
C LEU A 93 -2.84 7.13 -10.87
N ASP A 94 -3.23 8.28 -10.33
CA ASP A 94 -4.45 8.43 -9.53
C ASP A 94 -5.70 8.07 -10.36
N PRO A 95 -6.65 7.27 -9.84
CA PRO A 95 -7.89 6.94 -10.54
C PRO A 95 -8.74 8.14 -10.93
N ARG A 96 -8.58 9.30 -10.29
CA ARG A 96 -9.27 10.54 -10.61
C ARG A 96 -8.73 11.17 -11.88
N ASP A 97 -7.46 10.94 -12.23
CA ASP A 97 -6.75 11.76 -13.23
C ASP A 97 -6.08 10.97 -14.35
N ARG A 98 -5.64 9.73 -14.13
CA ARG A 98 -4.94 8.92 -15.14
C ARG A 98 -5.72 8.71 -16.44
N ASP A 99 -7.04 8.55 -16.34
CA ASP A 99 -7.92 8.36 -17.50
C ASP A 99 -8.20 9.68 -18.23
N LYS A 100 -7.83 10.83 -17.64
CA LYS A 100 -7.85 12.15 -18.29
C LYS A 100 -6.52 12.48 -18.97
N GLY A 101 -5.58 11.53 -19.03
CA GLY A 101 -4.26 11.74 -19.60
C GLY A 101 -3.29 12.50 -18.70
N LYS A 102 -3.45 12.37 -17.38
CA LYS A 102 -2.64 13.07 -16.37
C LYS A 102 -1.84 12.10 -15.50
N VAL A 103 -0.69 12.54 -15.02
CA VAL A 103 0.12 11.84 -14.03
C VAL A 103 0.77 12.86 -13.11
N TYR A 104 0.78 12.62 -11.80
CA TYR A 104 1.59 13.44 -10.91
C TYR A 104 3.01 12.88 -10.85
N PHE A 105 4.00 13.76 -10.96
CA PHE A 105 5.41 13.42 -10.81
C PHE A 105 6.01 14.25 -9.68
N GLY A 106 6.56 13.58 -8.67
CA GLY A 106 7.20 14.24 -7.54
C GLY A 106 8.50 13.55 -7.15
N TYR A 107 9.46 14.35 -6.66
CA TYR A 107 10.72 13.87 -6.14
C TYR A 107 11.27 14.84 -5.09
N TYR A 108 12.03 14.29 -4.14
CA TYR A 108 12.53 14.99 -2.97
C TYR A 108 13.83 14.35 -2.49
N GLU A 109 14.61 15.09 -1.69
CA GLU A 109 15.74 14.50 -0.97
C GLU A 109 15.26 13.44 0.01
N ASP A 110 15.82 12.23 -0.05
CA ASP A 110 15.39 11.12 0.81
C ASP A 110 15.53 11.50 2.30
N ASN A 111 14.50 11.17 3.06
CA ASN A 111 14.35 11.60 4.45
C ASN A 111 15.44 11.00 5.35
N ALA A 112 15.87 11.79 6.33
CA ALA A 112 16.73 11.33 7.40
C ALA A 112 16.56 12.20 8.64
N ASP A 113 16.58 11.60 9.83
CA ASP A 113 16.30 12.28 11.11
C ASP A 113 17.19 13.50 11.39
N TRP A 114 18.40 13.55 10.83
CA TRP A 114 19.37 14.64 11.04
C TRP A 114 19.33 15.71 9.93
N LYS A 115 18.57 15.49 8.85
CA LYS A 115 18.48 16.43 7.75
C LYS A 115 17.45 17.52 8.06
N ARG A 116 17.72 18.73 7.55
CA ARG A 116 16.71 19.78 7.43
C ARG A 116 15.89 19.52 6.17
N GLU A 117 14.74 20.17 6.05
CA GLU A 117 13.97 20.22 4.80
C GLU A 117 14.90 20.55 3.62
N GLY A 118 14.87 19.67 2.62
CA GLY A 118 15.71 19.74 1.42
C GLY A 118 14.90 20.11 0.19
N LEU A 119 15.42 19.76 -0.98
CA LEU A 119 14.67 19.85 -2.23
C LEU A 119 13.40 18.99 -2.16
N GLU A 120 12.27 19.59 -2.54
CA GLU A 120 11.02 18.91 -2.84
C GLU A 120 10.42 19.56 -4.09
N GLN A 121 10.02 18.73 -5.05
CA GLN A 121 9.46 19.16 -6.33
C GLN A 121 8.28 18.26 -6.67
N GLY A 122 7.24 18.84 -7.25
CA GLY A 122 6.02 18.13 -7.62
C GLY A 122 5.29 18.87 -8.73
N LEU A 123 4.83 18.11 -9.72
CA LEU A 123 4.10 18.66 -10.86
C LEU A 123 3.06 17.67 -11.37
N GLU A 124 1.85 18.18 -11.63
CA GLU A 124 0.88 17.47 -12.45
C GLU A 124 1.27 17.61 -13.92
N LEU A 125 1.49 16.47 -14.57
CA LEU A 125 1.95 16.39 -15.96
C LEU A 125 0.83 15.91 -16.87
N ASP A 126 0.77 16.51 -18.04
CA ASP A 126 -0.16 16.20 -19.12
C ASP A 126 0.40 16.70 -20.46
N GLY A 127 -0.45 16.73 -21.49
CA GLY A 127 -0.06 17.18 -22.82
C GLY A 127 0.51 18.61 -22.88
N SER A 128 0.17 19.50 -21.94
CA SER A 128 0.74 20.85 -21.88
C SER A 128 2.24 20.84 -21.55
N HIS A 129 2.72 19.78 -20.90
CA HIS A 129 4.13 19.52 -20.59
C HIS A 129 4.82 18.64 -21.64
N SER A 130 4.16 18.37 -22.78
CA SER A 130 4.57 17.37 -23.77
C SER A 130 4.70 15.95 -23.19
N VAL A 131 3.99 15.67 -22.10
CA VAL A 131 3.89 14.34 -21.49
C VAL A 131 2.59 13.70 -21.94
N LEU A 132 2.67 12.52 -22.52
CA LEU A 132 1.50 11.78 -22.98
C LEU A 132 1.24 10.61 -22.03
N VAL A 133 0.05 10.59 -21.42
CA VAL A 133 -0.43 9.49 -20.58
C VAL A 133 -1.60 8.83 -21.29
N GLU A 134 -1.44 7.57 -21.67
CA GLU A 134 -2.43 6.81 -22.44
C GLU A 134 -2.83 5.55 -21.71
N ARG A 135 -4.14 5.31 -21.59
CA ARG A 135 -4.64 4.00 -21.19
C ARG A 135 -4.51 3.03 -22.36
N VAL A 136 -3.65 2.03 -22.21
CA VAL A 136 -3.39 1.01 -23.23
C VAL A 136 -4.30 -0.20 -23.06
N ASP A 137 -4.60 -0.57 -21.82
CA ASP A 137 -5.53 -1.65 -21.45
C ASP A 137 -6.12 -1.37 -20.06
N ASN A 138 -6.91 -2.29 -19.52
CA ASN A 138 -7.29 -2.28 -18.11
C ASN A 138 -6.04 -2.31 -17.23
N LEU A 139 -5.92 -1.35 -16.31
CA LEU A 139 -4.80 -1.23 -15.38
C LEU A 139 -3.42 -1.16 -16.08
N LEU A 140 -3.36 -0.71 -17.33
CA LEU A 140 -2.12 -0.56 -18.07
C LEU A 140 -2.07 0.81 -18.75
N TYR A 141 -1.08 1.61 -18.35
CA TYR A 141 -0.89 2.97 -18.85
C TYR A 141 0.47 3.11 -19.51
N ARG A 142 0.55 3.89 -20.59
CA ARG A 142 1.81 4.30 -21.20
C ARG A 142 2.06 5.75 -20.80
N ILE A 143 3.25 6.03 -20.29
CA ILE A 143 3.74 7.40 -20.10
C ILE A 143 4.85 7.62 -21.12
N SER A 144 4.73 8.69 -21.91
CA SER A 144 5.70 9.04 -22.94
C SER A 144 6.20 10.48 -22.80
N TYR A 145 7.51 10.66 -22.93
CA TYR A 145 8.17 11.96 -22.93
C TYR A 145 9.45 11.90 -23.79
N ARG A 146 9.65 12.90 -24.67
CA ARG A 146 10.84 13.03 -25.54
C ARG A 146 11.21 11.77 -26.35
N GLY A 147 10.21 11.01 -26.79
CA GLY A 147 10.42 9.79 -27.58
C GLY A 147 10.70 8.53 -26.76
N THR A 148 10.82 8.65 -25.44
CA THR A 148 10.84 7.52 -24.50
C THR A 148 9.42 7.20 -24.07
N SER A 149 9.06 5.92 -24.07
CA SER A 149 7.76 5.43 -23.60
C SER A 149 7.93 4.23 -22.69
N VAL A 150 7.28 4.27 -21.53
CA VAL A 150 7.27 3.17 -20.55
C VAL A 150 5.83 2.75 -20.26
N LEU A 151 5.60 1.44 -20.22
CA LEU A 151 4.34 0.85 -19.81
C LEU A 151 4.31 0.61 -18.30
N PHE A 152 3.36 1.21 -17.60
CA PHE A 152 3.09 1.06 -16.17
C PHE A 152 1.89 0.14 -15.99
N ALA A 153 2.15 -1.09 -15.56
CA ALA A 153 1.12 -2.06 -15.21
C ALA A 153 0.75 -1.89 -13.73
N LEU A 154 -0.46 -1.41 -13.45
CA LEU A 154 -0.98 -1.29 -12.09
C LEU A 154 -1.29 -2.67 -11.53
N ASN A 155 -1.02 -2.87 -10.24
CA ASN A 155 -1.21 -4.16 -9.59
C ASN A 155 -2.67 -4.58 -9.58
N ASP A 156 -2.99 -5.70 -10.25
CA ASP A 156 -4.33 -6.27 -10.27
C ASP A 156 -4.48 -7.30 -9.15
N VAL A 157 -5.08 -6.87 -8.05
CA VAL A 157 -5.46 -7.73 -6.92
C VAL A 157 -6.97 -8.00 -6.86
N SER A 158 -7.72 -7.74 -7.94
CA SER A 158 -9.18 -7.91 -7.98
C SER A 158 -9.67 -9.32 -7.66
N GLN A 159 -8.85 -10.33 -7.95
CA GLN A 159 -9.18 -11.74 -7.69
C GLN A 159 -8.67 -12.23 -6.33
N VAL A 160 -7.94 -11.40 -5.58
CA VAL A 160 -7.44 -11.74 -4.25
C VAL A 160 -8.59 -11.65 -3.24
N LYS A 161 -8.85 -12.75 -2.54
CA LYS A 161 -9.95 -12.87 -1.58
C LYS A 161 -9.43 -13.34 -0.23
N PRO A 162 -10.03 -12.90 0.88
CA PRO A 162 -9.67 -13.39 2.20
C PRO A 162 -9.97 -14.89 2.31
N PRO A 163 -9.13 -15.67 3.03
CA PRO A 163 -9.44 -17.04 3.38
C PRO A 163 -10.83 -17.17 4.04
N ALA A 164 -11.47 -18.32 3.87
CA ALA A 164 -12.76 -18.58 4.49
C ALA A 164 -12.67 -18.42 6.03
N GLY A 165 -13.52 -17.56 6.60
CA GLY A 165 -13.53 -17.27 8.04
C GLY A 165 -12.56 -16.17 8.50
N ALA A 166 -11.75 -15.59 7.62
CA ALA A 166 -10.86 -14.48 7.98
C ALA A 166 -11.61 -13.14 8.16
N VAL A 167 -12.82 -13.01 7.61
CA VAL A 167 -13.73 -11.87 7.80
C VAL A 167 -14.84 -12.29 8.76
N GLY A 168 -14.99 -11.57 9.87
CA GLY A 168 -15.98 -11.85 10.90
C GLY A 168 -17.42 -11.45 10.49
N PRO A 169 -18.43 -11.90 11.25
CA PRO A 169 -19.84 -11.65 10.93
C PRO A 169 -20.27 -10.17 11.03
N ASP A 170 -19.57 -9.38 11.85
CA ASP A 170 -19.80 -7.95 12.01
C ASP A 170 -18.89 -7.11 11.09
N GLU A 171 -18.13 -7.75 10.20
CA GLU A 171 -17.12 -7.12 9.35
C GLU A 171 -17.52 -7.14 7.87
N ARG A 172 -17.13 -6.08 7.18
CA ARG A 172 -17.23 -5.95 5.74
C ARG A 172 -15.84 -5.78 5.16
N LEU A 173 -15.53 -6.53 4.11
CA LEU A 173 -14.32 -6.32 3.31
C LEU A 173 -14.43 -4.99 2.56
N ILE A 174 -13.44 -4.13 2.72
CA ILE A 174 -13.27 -2.93 1.90
C ILE A 174 -12.49 -3.27 0.63
N GLY A 175 -11.41 -4.04 0.76
CA GLY A 175 -10.68 -4.58 -0.38
C GLY A 175 -9.30 -5.12 -0.02
N PRO A 176 -8.65 -5.83 -0.96
CA PRO A 176 -7.25 -6.25 -0.84
C PRO A 176 -6.32 -5.04 -1.04
N VAL A 177 -5.41 -4.84 -0.09
CA VAL A 177 -4.38 -3.81 -0.11
C VAL A 177 -3.04 -4.47 -0.39
N PHE A 178 -2.27 -3.89 -1.30
CA PHE A 178 -0.86 -4.21 -1.49
C PHE A 178 -0.08 -2.97 -1.12
N ASP A 179 0.69 -3.06 -0.04
CA ASP A 179 1.48 -1.98 0.53
C ASP A 179 2.88 -1.94 -0.12
N GLU A 180 3.52 -0.77 -0.15
CA GLU A 180 4.88 -0.57 -0.67
C GLU A 180 5.95 -1.35 0.10
N SER A 181 5.65 -1.83 1.32
CA SER A 181 6.47 -2.82 2.04
C SER A 181 6.50 -4.20 1.36
N ALA A 182 5.71 -4.41 0.32
CA ALA A 182 5.40 -5.70 -0.31
C ALA A 182 4.52 -6.64 0.53
N VAL A 183 3.94 -6.16 1.63
CA VAL A 183 2.98 -6.94 2.42
C VAL A 183 1.56 -6.72 1.88
N ARG A 184 0.80 -7.81 1.76
CA ARG A 184 -0.62 -7.75 1.39
C ARG A 184 -1.50 -7.82 2.62
N PHE A 185 -2.60 -7.08 2.57
CA PHE A 185 -3.61 -7.05 3.61
C PHE A 185 -5.02 -7.14 3.02
N PHE A 186 -5.98 -7.52 3.86
CA PHE A 186 -7.39 -7.23 3.64
C PHE A 186 -7.77 -6.08 4.57
N LEU A 187 -8.14 -4.94 4.00
CA LEU A 187 -8.75 -3.86 4.77
C LEU A 187 -10.19 -4.23 5.07
N VAL A 188 -10.53 -4.37 6.35
CA VAL A 188 -11.88 -4.72 6.81
C VAL A 188 -12.43 -3.63 7.71
N TYR A 189 -13.74 -3.43 7.65
CA TYR A 189 -14.47 -2.52 8.51
C TYR A 189 -15.43 -3.30 9.41
N ASN A 190 -15.29 -3.17 10.72
CA ASN A 190 -16.20 -3.76 11.70
C ASN A 190 -17.34 -2.77 12.03
N ALA A 191 -18.54 -3.02 11.51
CA ALA A 191 -19.68 -2.11 11.65
C ALA A 191 -20.22 -2.00 13.08
N LYS A 192 -20.06 -3.07 13.88
CA LYS A 192 -20.51 -3.07 15.28
C LYS A 192 -19.56 -2.31 16.19
N ALA A 193 -18.26 -2.49 15.99
CA ALA A 193 -17.22 -1.84 16.78
C ALA A 193 -16.85 -0.44 16.24
N LYS A 194 -17.25 -0.13 15.00
CA LYS A 194 -16.96 1.09 14.24
C LYS A 194 -15.46 1.36 14.13
N VAL A 195 -14.74 0.36 13.63
CA VAL A 195 -13.27 0.40 13.52
C VAL A 195 -12.80 -0.33 12.27
N PHE A 196 -11.64 0.06 11.77
CA PHE A 196 -10.93 -0.63 10.71
C PHE A 196 -9.86 -1.58 11.26
N HIS A 197 -9.56 -2.63 10.49
CA HIS A 197 -8.41 -3.50 10.70
C HIS A 197 -7.75 -3.83 9.38
N TYR A 198 -6.42 -4.00 9.41
CA TYR A 198 -5.68 -4.68 8.35
C TYR A 198 -5.44 -6.12 8.76
N ILE A 199 -6.03 -7.06 8.03
CA ILE A 199 -5.80 -8.48 8.22
C ILE A 199 -4.68 -8.91 7.29
N LEU A 200 -3.62 -9.52 7.81
CA LEU A 200 -2.52 -10.04 6.99
C LEU A 200 -3.07 -11.06 5.99
N ASP A 201 -2.73 -10.89 4.71
CA ASP A 201 -3.07 -11.86 3.68
C ASP A 201 -2.04 -12.98 3.65
N GLU A 202 -2.42 -14.13 4.21
CA GLU A 202 -1.61 -15.35 4.25
C GLU A 202 -2.02 -16.36 3.15
N ALA A 203 -2.86 -15.95 2.18
CA ALA A 203 -3.20 -16.77 1.03
C ALA A 203 -2.07 -16.84 -0.01
N ALA A 204 -1.04 -15.98 0.10
CA ALA A 204 0.25 -16.17 -0.55
C ALA A 204 1.39 -16.00 0.45
N ASP A 205 2.61 -16.26 -0.02
CA ASP A 205 3.82 -16.09 0.76
C ASP A 205 3.94 -14.64 1.25
N VAL A 206 4.08 -14.50 2.57
CA VAL A 206 4.36 -13.22 3.21
C VAL A 206 5.86 -12.96 3.06
N PRO A 207 6.30 -11.88 2.39
CA PRO A 207 7.72 -11.60 2.19
C PRO A 207 8.38 -11.00 3.44
N ASP A 208 8.13 -11.60 4.59
CA ASP A 208 8.73 -11.24 5.88
C ASP A 208 8.82 -12.48 6.79
N GLY A 209 9.85 -12.54 7.62
CA GLY A 209 9.97 -13.53 8.67
C GLY A 209 9.23 -13.05 9.92
N LEU A 210 8.17 -13.76 10.33
CA LEU A 210 7.42 -13.40 11.55
C LEU A 210 8.03 -14.09 12.78
N GLU A 211 8.60 -13.30 13.70
CA GLU A 211 9.10 -13.80 14.99
C GLU A 211 8.07 -13.65 16.10
N PRO A 212 7.83 -14.69 16.92
CA PRO A 212 7.05 -14.54 18.14
C PRO A 212 7.70 -13.52 19.10
N SER A 213 6.88 -12.66 19.70
CA SER A 213 7.36 -11.77 20.76
C SER A 213 7.86 -12.57 21.96
N ARG A 214 8.88 -12.04 22.64
CA ARG A 214 9.38 -12.61 23.90
C ARG A 214 8.54 -12.19 25.11
N ARG A 215 7.57 -11.30 24.92
CA ARG A 215 6.85 -10.62 25.99
C ARG A 215 5.43 -11.15 26.22
N ALA A 216 4.77 -11.65 25.18
CA ALA A 216 3.45 -12.26 25.30
C ALA A 216 3.11 -13.17 24.12
N ASP A 217 2.30 -14.19 24.40
CA ASP A 217 1.76 -15.10 23.39
C ASP A 217 0.82 -14.36 22.43
N GLY A 218 0.77 -14.85 21.19
CA GLY A 218 -0.08 -14.30 20.14
C GLY A 218 0.48 -13.05 19.44
N LEU A 219 1.57 -12.47 19.94
CA LEU A 219 2.27 -11.37 19.27
C LEU A 219 3.33 -11.90 18.31
N LEU A 220 3.37 -11.33 17.10
CA LEU A 220 4.36 -11.62 16.06
C LEU A 220 4.93 -10.31 15.52
N ILE A 221 6.22 -10.28 15.18
CA ILE A 221 6.89 -9.09 14.63
C ILE A 221 7.65 -9.49 13.37
N GLY A 222 7.45 -8.73 12.29
CA GLY A 222 8.18 -8.89 11.04
C GLY A 222 9.64 -8.48 11.20
N LYS A 223 10.57 -9.35 10.78
CA LYS A 223 12.03 -9.10 10.79
C LYS A 223 12.42 -7.95 9.87
N ARG A 224 11.78 -7.86 8.71
CA ARG A 224 12.11 -6.88 7.67
C ARG A 224 11.33 -5.59 7.86
N THR A 225 10.03 -5.70 8.11
CA THR A 225 9.13 -4.54 8.16
C THR A 225 9.04 -3.90 9.54
N GLY A 226 9.25 -4.68 10.62
CA GLY A 226 8.86 -4.23 11.95
C GLY A 226 7.35 -4.05 12.09
N PHE A 227 6.54 -4.68 11.24
CA PHE A 227 5.09 -4.76 11.45
C PHE A 227 4.80 -5.76 12.57
N ALA A 228 3.99 -5.33 13.52
CA ALA A 228 3.54 -6.12 14.65
C ALA A 228 2.12 -6.63 14.43
N TYR A 229 1.93 -7.94 14.57
CA TYR A 229 0.67 -8.62 14.37
C TYR A 229 0.20 -9.28 15.66
N TYR A 230 -1.12 -9.30 15.85
CA TYR A 230 -1.77 -10.09 16.87
C TYR A 230 -2.51 -11.26 16.23
N ARG A 231 -2.27 -12.49 16.72
CA ARG A 231 -3.05 -13.68 16.39
C ARG A 231 -4.41 -13.56 17.05
N ASP A 232 -5.43 -13.37 16.24
CA ASP A 232 -6.79 -13.21 16.75
C ASP A 232 -7.23 -14.50 17.47
N ALA A 233 -7.67 -14.38 18.72
CA ALA A 233 -8.14 -15.51 19.51
C ALA A 233 -9.53 -16.02 19.08
N ARG A 234 -10.24 -15.28 18.21
CA ARG A 234 -11.61 -15.60 17.77
C ARG A 234 -11.71 -16.12 16.35
N LEU A 235 -10.78 -15.74 15.49
CA LEU A 235 -10.73 -16.11 14.08
C LEU A 235 -9.29 -16.47 13.71
N ASP A 236 -9.11 -17.42 12.79
CA ASP A 236 -7.78 -17.82 12.35
C ASP A 236 -7.20 -16.77 11.37
N ARG A 237 -6.61 -15.72 11.94
CA ARG A 237 -6.04 -14.59 11.21
C ARG A 237 -5.05 -13.80 12.05
N LYS A 238 -4.28 -12.94 11.39
CA LYS A 238 -3.34 -12.01 12.01
C LYS A 238 -3.76 -10.58 11.72
N ILE A 239 -3.93 -9.78 12.77
CA ILE A 239 -4.33 -8.37 12.67
C ILE A 239 -3.10 -7.51 12.84
N LEU A 240 -2.85 -6.55 11.94
CA LEU A 240 -1.82 -5.52 12.14
C LEU A 240 -2.21 -4.65 13.34
N ILE A 241 -1.37 -4.63 14.37
CA ILE A 241 -1.60 -3.88 15.60
C ILE A 241 -0.53 -2.83 15.87
N GLY A 242 0.58 -2.87 15.13
CA GLY A 242 1.60 -1.84 15.23
C GLY A 242 2.56 -1.79 14.05
N VAL A 243 3.14 -0.60 13.87
CA VAL A 243 4.26 -0.31 12.99
C VAL A 243 5.37 0.31 13.82
N PHE A 244 6.62 0.05 13.46
CA PHE A 244 7.74 0.58 14.23
C PHE A 244 7.87 2.09 14.05
N GLU A 245 7.86 2.86 15.15
CA GLU A 245 7.78 4.34 15.12
C GLU A 245 8.90 4.96 14.28
N GLN A 246 10.10 4.38 14.27
CA GLN A 246 11.22 4.93 13.50
C GLN A 246 10.97 4.87 11.99
N ASN A 247 10.28 3.84 11.49
CA ASN A 247 9.92 3.77 10.08
C ASN A 247 8.94 4.89 9.70
N VAL A 248 7.96 5.14 10.57
CA VAL A 248 7.01 6.25 10.42
C VAL A 248 7.70 7.60 10.42
N ARG A 249 8.64 7.82 11.35
CA ARG A 249 9.41 9.07 11.40
C ARG A 249 10.24 9.32 10.16
N LEU A 250 10.81 8.26 9.60
CA LEU A 250 11.59 8.33 8.37
C LEU A 250 10.71 8.36 7.12
N ASN A 251 9.40 8.09 7.23
CA ASN A 251 8.47 7.99 6.12
C ASN A 251 9.03 7.07 5.01
N ASN A 252 9.49 5.88 5.43
CA ASN A 252 10.03 4.86 4.54
C ASN A 252 8.94 3.83 4.21
N TYR A 253 9.22 2.89 3.29
CA TYR A 253 8.25 1.88 2.84
C TYR A 253 7.70 0.93 3.92
N PHE A 254 8.04 1.13 5.21
CA PHE A 254 7.61 0.30 6.34
C PHE A 254 6.91 1.13 7.43
N ASP A 255 6.38 2.30 7.10
CA ASP A 255 5.55 3.15 7.97
C ASP A 255 4.08 2.70 8.02
N GLY A 256 3.66 1.88 7.07
CA GLY A 256 2.45 1.06 7.10
C GLY A 256 1.36 1.52 6.13
N PRO A 257 0.28 0.73 5.98
CA PRO A 257 -0.64 0.83 4.85
C PRO A 257 -1.68 1.95 4.95
N PHE A 258 -1.44 2.98 5.76
CA PHE A 258 -2.51 3.88 6.22
C PHE A 258 -3.18 4.69 5.10
N ASP A 259 -2.49 4.95 4.00
CA ASP A 259 -2.97 5.65 2.80
C ASP A 259 -3.00 4.77 1.53
N GLN A 260 -2.51 3.53 1.64
CA GLN A 260 -2.36 2.52 0.58
C GLN A 260 -3.68 1.80 0.22
N LEU A 261 -4.74 2.55 -0.06
CA LEU A 261 -6.09 1.98 -0.20
C LEU A 261 -6.31 1.22 -1.53
N PRO A 262 -7.32 0.33 -1.63
CA PRO A 262 -7.57 -0.53 -2.79
C PRO A 262 -8.25 0.22 -3.95
N ASP A 263 -7.66 1.31 -4.42
CA ASP A 263 -8.31 2.38 -5.19
C ASP A 263 -8.97 1.94 -6.49
N ASN A 264 -8.38 0.96 -7.15
CA ASN A 264 -8.89 0.41 -8.40
C ASN A 264 -10.14 -0.45 -8.20
N PHE A 265 -10.38 -0.93 -6.98
CA PHE A 265 -11.36 -1.97 -6.67
C PHE A 265 -12.45 -1.49 -5.71
N LEU A 266 -12.41 -0.21 -5.31
CA LEU A 266 -13.43 0.39 -4.45
C LEU A 266 -14.77 0.55 -5.19
N GLU A 267 -15.77 -0.18 -4.70
CA GLU A 267 -17.14 -0.14 -5.24
C GLU A 267 -18.00 0.93 -4.56
N GLY A 268 -18.55 1.82 -5.38
CA GLY A 268 -19.52 2.84 -4.95
C GLY A 268 -19.01 3.70 -3.80
N GLU A 269 -19.78 3.73 -2.71
CA GLU A 269 -19.56 4.57 -1.53
C GLU A 269 -19.01 3.79 -0.33
N THR A 270 -18.56 2.55 -0.57
CA THR A 270 -18.22 1.58 0.48
C THR A 270 -17.20 2.11 1.48
N LEU A 271 -16.10 2.67 0.97
CA LEU A 271 -15.03 3.23 1.80
C LEU A 271 -15.51 4.49 2.53
N ARG A 272 -16.05 5.48 1.82
CA ARG A 272 -16.53 6.72 2.44
C ARG A 272 -17.54 6.47 3.55
N GLN A 273 -18.50 5.56 3.35
CA GLN A 273 -19.48 5.21 4.38
C GLN A 273 -18.81 4.58 5.62
N ALA A 274 -17.83 3.70 5.43
CA ALA A 274 -17.09 3.11 6.54
C ALA A 274 -16.27 4.17 7.30
N ILE A 275 -15.62 5.09 6.58
CA ILE A 275 -14.86 6.19 7.18
C ILE A 275 -15.81 7.08 7.99
N VAL A 276 -16.92 7.54 7.40
CA VAL A 276 -17.88 8.41 8.09
C VAL A 276 -18.56 7.74 9.29
N ASP A 277 -18.77 6.42 9.26
CA ASP A 277 -19.31 5.70 10.41
C ASP A 277 -18.27 5.49 11.53
N SER A 278 -16.99 5.32 11.18
CA SER A 278 -15.86 5.28 12.12
C SER A 278 -15.58 6.65 12.73
N ASP A 279 -15.61 7.69 11.92
CA ASP A 279 -15.29 9.07 12.23
C ASP A 279 -16.33 10.02 11.59
N PRO A 280 -17.38 10.38 12.35
CA PRO A 280 -18.42 11.27 11.83
C PRO A 280 -17.93 12.69 11.50
N GLU A 281 -16.75 13.13 11.96
CA GLU A 281 -16.27 14.51 11.77
C GLU A 281 -15.90 14.82 10.32
N VAL A 282 -15.62 13.80 9.52
CA VAL A 282 -15.27 13.95 8.09
C VAL A 282 -16.47 13.87 7.16
N LYS A 283 -17.70 13.76 7.71
CA LYS A 283 -18.93 13.73 6.93
C LYS A 283 -19.04 14.98 6.04
N GLY A 284 -19.10 14.76 4.72
CA GLY A 284 -19.21 15.83 3.72
C GLY A 284 -17.90 16.57 3.45
N LYS A 285 -16.77 16.08 3.97
CA LYS A 285 -15.42 16.64 3.72
C LYS A 285 -14.57 15.79 2.79
N ILE A 286 -14.96 14.52 2.59
CA ILE A 286 -14.23 13.55 1.79
C ILE A 286 -15.05 13.01 0.61
N ASP A 287 -14.36 12.68 -0.48
CA ASP A 287 -14.93 11.99 -1.63
C ASP A 287 -15.07 10.47 -1.40
N ARG A 288 -15.49 9.74 -2.44
CA ARG A 288 -15.70 8.27 -2.36
C ARG A 288 -14.41 7.47 -2.07
N LEU A 289 -13.25 8.03 -2.40
CA LEU A 289 -11.93 7.44 -2.23
C LEU A 289 -11.26 7.90 -0.91
N GLY A 290 -11.91 8.79 -0.16
CA GLY A 290 -11.38 9.32 1.09
C GLY A 290 -10.47 10.54 0.94
N TYR A 291 -10.37 11.14 -0.25
CA TYR A 291 -9.66 12.41 -0.42
C TYR A 291 -10.49 13.55 0.13
N PHE A 292 -9.85 14.46 0.86
CA PHE A 292 -10.48 15.69 1.30
C PHE A 292 -10.76 16.62 0.11
N HIS A 293 -11.80 17.44 0.23
CA HIS A 293 -12.19 18.37 -0.83
C HIS A 293 -11.18 19.50 -1.07
N ASP A 294 -10.22 19.70 -0.18
CA ASP A 294 -9.04 20.54 -0.44
C ASP A 294 -8.09 19.94 -1.49
N GLY A 295 -8.24 18.64 -1.80
CA GLY A 295 -7.48 17.91 -2.81
C GLY A 295 -6.06 17.54 -2.39
N GLU A 296 -5.58 18.05 -1.25
CA GLU A 296 -4.20 17.91 -0.80
C GLU A 296 -3.98 16.68 0.07
N SER A 297 -5.01 16.27 0.81
CA SER A 297 -4.89 15.21 1.81
C SER A 297 -5.88 14.07 1.60
N ARG A 298 -5.49 12.89 2.08
CA ARG A 298 -6.34 11.70 2.14
C ARG A 298 -6.59 11.33 3.59
N TYR A 299 -7.77 10.80 3.89
CA TYR A 299 -8.06 10.23 5.19
C TYR A 299 -7.13 9.04 5.48
N ALA A 300 -6.28 9.18 6.50
CA ALA A 300 -5.37 8.13 6.94
C ALA A 300 -6.11 7.07 7.77
N ILE A 301 -6.12 5.82 7.32
CA ILE A 301 -6.67 4.68 8.05
C ILE A 301 -5.52 3.98 8.78
N SER A 302 -5.18 4.49 9.96
CA SER A 302 -4.07 4.00 10.79
C SER A 302 -4.55 3.46 12.15
N PRO A 303 -5.32 2.35 12.19
CA PRO A 303 -5.88 1.83 13.44
C PRO A 303 -4.80 1.31 14.40
N TYR A 304 -3.58 1.10 13.94
CA TYR A 304 -2.49 0.45 14.68
C TYR A 304 -1.61 1.44 15.46
N MET A 305 -0.80 0.89 16.36
CA MET A 305 0.14 1.63 17.19
C MET A 305 1.44 1.99 16.44
N GLN A 306 1.97 3.18 16.64
CA GLN A 306 3.39 3.46 16.37
C GLN A 306 4.21 3.04 17.59
N TYR A 307 4.82 1.85 17.57
CA TYR A 307 5.48 1.27 18.75
C TYR A 307 6.99 1.48 18.74
N ARG A 308 7.60 1.59 19.92
CA ARG A 308 9.06 1.80 20.10
C ARG A 308 9.76 0.54 20.58
N SER A 309 9.03 -0.31 21.28
CA SER A 309 9.55 -1.53 21.86
C SER A 309 8.44 -2.59 21.95
N GLU A 310 8.83 -3.86 22.09
CA GLU A 310 7.86 -4.94 22.33
C GLU A 310 6.98 -4.70 23.56
N ASN A 311 7.43 -3.89 24.53
CA ASN A 311 6.64 -3.57 25.72
C ASN A 311 5.39 -2.76 25.41
N ASP A 312 5.46 -1.91 24.39
CA ASP A 312 4.34 -1.06 24.00
C ASP A 312 3.16 -1.92 23.52
N LEU A 313 3.48 -2.97 22.76
CA LEU A 313 2.53 -3.96 22.22
C LEU A 313 1.82 -4.77 23.31
N LEU A 314 2.38 -4.88 24.52
CA LEU A 314 1.75 -5.59 25.63
C LEU A 314 0.40 -4.99 26.03
N GLN A 315 0.16 -3.71 25.75
CA GLN A 315 -1.13 -3.08 26.03
C GLN A 315 -2.25 -3.71 25.20
N VAL A 316 -1.97 -4.09 23.96
CA VAL A 316 -2.90 -4.79 23.08
C VAL A 316 -3.20 -6.18 23.62
N HIS A 317 -2.15 -6.95 23.95
CA HIS A 317 -2.31 -8.28 24.51
C HIS A 317 -3.09 -8.27 25.84
N ARG A 318 -2.77 -7.35 26.75
CA ARG A 318 -3.49 -7.18 28.01
C ARG A 318 -4.95 -6.84 27.78
N CYS A 319 -5.26 -5.98 26.80
CA CYS A 319 -6.65 -5.67 26.47
C CYS A 319 -7.40 -6.90 25.94
N ALA A 320 -6.83 -7.60 24.97
CA ALA A 320 -7.47 -8.75 24.31
C ALA A 320 -7.70 -9.94 25.25
N THR A 321 -6.89 -10.06 26.32
CA THR A 321 -6.95 -11.15 27.31
C THR A 321 -7.69 -10.77 28.60
N ASP A 322 -8.00 -9.49 28.82
CA ASP A 322 -8.68 -9.03 30.02
C ASP A 322 -10.16 -9.42 30.01
N ARG A 323 -10.55 -10.30 30.93
CA ARG A 323 -11.93 -10.78 31.10
C ARG A 323 -12.93 -9.68 31.42
N ARG A 324 -12.47 -8.48 31.82
CA ARG A 324 -13.31 -7.30 32.06
C ARG A 324 -13.69 -6.58 30.77
N VAL A 325 -12.97 -6.79 29.67
CA VAL A 325 -13.31 -6.22 28.35
C VAL A 325 -14.53 -6.97 27.81
N PRO A 326 -15.66 -6.29 27.57
CA PRO A 326 -16.86 -6.94 27.05
C PRO A 326 -16.60 -7.60 25.70
N ALA A 327 -17.27 -8.71 25.42
CA ALA A 327 -17.08 -9.44 24.16
C ALA A 327 -17.28 -8.56 22.91
N ALA A 328 -18.21 -7.60 22.97
CA ALA A 328 -18.49 -6.64 21.91
C ALA A 328 -17.39 -5.58 21.71
N ALA A 329 -16.51 -5.37 22.70
CA ALA A 329 -15.42 -4.39 22.64
C ALA A 329 -14.08 -5.02 22.22
N TYR A 330 -14.00 -6.34 22.08
CA TYR A 330 -12.75 -7.06 21.81
C TYR A 330 -11.98 -6.53 20.59
N TYR A 331 -12.64 -6.31 19.46
CA TYR A 331 -11.96 -5.79 18.27
C TYR A 331 -11.47 -4.34 18.41
N ARG A 332 -11.98 -3.60 19.41
CA ARG A 332 -11.46 -2.27 19.78
C ARG A 332 -10.17 -2.38 20.61
N CYS A 333 -9.72 -3.59 20.98
CA CYS A 333 -8.40 -3.78 21.59
C CYS A 333 -7.25 -3.63 20.58
N PHE A 334 -7.54 -3.82 19.29
CA PHE A 334 -6.56 -3.77 18.20
C PHE A 334 -6.50 -2.41 17.51
N VAL A 335 -7.30 -1.46 18.01
CA VAL A 335 -7.30 -0.08 17.51
C VAL A 335 -6.80 0.86 18.59
N MET A 336 -5.84 1.72 18.25
CA MET A 336 -5.26 2.67 19.18
C MET A 336 -5.99 4.01 19.11
N ASP A 337 -5.96 4.75 20.23
CA ASP A 337 -6.16 6.18 20.16
C ASP A 337 -4.93 6.93 19.65
N GLU A 338 -5.17 8.18 19.24
CA GLU A 338 -4.11 9.11 18.85
C GLU A 338 -3.03 9.18 19.93
N ALA A 339 -1.81 8.86 19.51
CA ALA A 339 -0.61 9.01 20.30
C ALA A 339 -0.22 10.49 20.39
N GLY A 340 0.18 10.94 21.57
CA GLY A 340 0.87 12.23 21.73
C GLY A 340 2.38 12.09 21.51
N PRO A 341 3.15 13.19 21.40
CA PRO A 341 4.59 13.17 21.08
C PRO A 341 5.45 12.28 22.00
N ARG A 342 4.97 12.00 23.22
CA ARG A 342 5.67 11.20 24.23
C ARG A 342 4.90 9.97 24.70
N THR A 343 3.68 9.74 24.22
CA THR A 343 2.80 8.70 24.73
C THR A 343 2.38 7.78 23.61
N VAL A 344 2.64 6.49 23.79
CA VAL A 344 2.11 5.47 22.90
C VAL A 344 0.59 5.41 23.07
N GLY A 345 -0.13 5.32 21.96
CA GLY A 345 -1.58 5.14 21.93
C GLY A 345 -2.03 3.94 22.77
N ARG A 346 -3.26 4.00 23.26
CA ARG A 346 -3.90 2.97 24.07
C ARG A 346 -5.05 2.32 23.29
N PRO A 347 -5.32 1.04 23.53
CA PRO A 347 -6.47 0.38 22.92
C PRO A 347 -7.81 1.09 23.21
N LEU A 348 -8.61 1.34 22.17
CA LEU A 348 -9.90 2.04 22.27
C LEU A 348 -10.90 1.35 23.20
N ALA A 349 -10.82 0.04 23.37
CA ALA A 349 -11.65 -0.72 24.32
C ALA A 349 -11.44 -0.28 25.78
N LEU A 350 -10.28 0.28 26.12
CA LEU A 350 -9.94 0.66 27.50
C LEU A 350 -10.44 2.07 27.89
N ARG A 351 -10.84 2.91 26.94
CA ARG A 351 -11.31 4.28 27.20
C ARG A 351 -12.50 4.34 28.17
N GLY A 352 -13.41 3.35 28.13
CA GLY A 352 -14.61 3.29 28.98
C GLY A 352 -14.43 2.63 30.35
N LEU A 353 -13.27 2.00 30.63
CA LEU A 353 -13.04 1.27 31.88
C LEU A 353 -12.52 2.17 33.03
N ARG A 354 -12.20 3.44 32.74
CA ARG A 354 -11.68 4.41 33.72
C ARG A 354 -12.67 4.83 34.82
N GLY A 355 -13.95 4.47 34.71
CA GLY A 355 -14.97 4.85 35.70
C GLY A 355 -15.33 3.78 36.75
N LYS A 356 -14.67 2.61 36.76
CA LYS A 356 -15.03 1.47 37.63
C LYS A 356 -13.86 0.87 38.40
N SER A 357 -12.82 1.67 38.71
CA SER A 357 -11.90 1.33 39.80
C SER A 357 -12.54 1.78 41.12
N ARG A 358 -13.00 0.80 41.91
CA ARG A 358 -13.32 0.99 43.33
C ARG A 358 -12.07 1.37 44.11
#